data_AF-A0A7F8KHB2-F1
#
_entry.id   AF-A0A7F8KHB2-F1
#
_cell.length_a   1.000
_cell.length_b   1.000
_cell.length_c   1.000
_cell.angle_alpha   90.00
_cell.angle_beta   90.00
_cell.angle_gamma   90.00
#
_symmetry.space_group_name_H-M   'P 1'
#
loop_
_entity.id
_entity.type
_entity.pdbx_description
1 polymer ?
#
loop_
_entity_poly.entity_id
_entity_poly.type
_entity_poly.pdbx_seq_one_letter_code
_entity_poly.pdbx_strand_id
1 'polypeptide(L)'
;MLWVNVVESPVPTLQEKFMNRSMKVYQKSTFSSRMKNRSYLGQIGIFADTGGTSTEKLGLDPTLILRLTEGADTKRTVHEFINDQRDRFMLEYALSTKRNTIQKFEKHTTMKERQLMKAEKKLEEDAMAFEEFLRENDQRSVDALKIAAQETINKLQMTTELKKASMEIQLMKSEIAKTEFLLKEYMNYGFFVLKLSPKQWQIQQAMKRVSKNKENVNVKLPSVMTTKPRKTTTPTLEQKKSSLSKYKWLGRRVQVGEARGKVAQKSGIFFFFYSRAESISSEDSLEFFLDDDMDYDLEPELYFKEPEELLQVLTELEEQNLTLVQYSQDVDENLEDVNKREKLIQDKINTNIEFLLEHKEMLKANCVREEEKAAELELRSRLFSFGECNSDAQEKLIDSLSKKINQVYKVCIGDAEVGSLNPVQKLVKVESRLVELSDLIESIPKENVEAIERMKQKERRQKLREEKVKEKQKHQEERLKTALERAGAQPKKKLGRQLIYRSKPPSGNKRELLLVKDTRTKSLEEEYFFT
;
A
#
# COMPACT_ATOMS: atom_id res chain seq x y z
N MET A 1 15.56 -76.09 15.15
CA MET A 1 16.08 -77.35 14.58
C MET A 1 16.57 -77.06 13.17
N LEU A 2 17.84 -77.37 12.87
CA LEU A 2 18.41 -77.63 11.54
C LEU A 2 19.91 -77.88 11.77
N TRP A 3 20.29 -79.14 12.01
CA TRP A 3 21.70 -79.54 12.12
C TRP A 3 22.20 -79.98 10.75
N VAL A 4 23.08 -79.18 10.15
CA VAL A 4 23.83 -79.58 8.96
C VAL A 4 25.11 -80.27 9.43
N ASN A 5 25.21 -81.58 9.19
CA ASN A 5 26.44 -82.33 9.45
C ASN A 5 27.51 -81.95 8.43
N VAL A 6 28.36 -80.99 8.79
CA VAL A 6 29.63 -80.75 8.08
C VAL A 6 30.69 -81.66 8.70
N VAL A 7 31.08 -82.72 7.97
CA VAL A 7 32.24 -83.52 8.33
C VAL A 7 33.50 -82.76 7.92
N GLU A 8 34.07 -82.00 8.85
CA GLU A 8 35.35 -81.35 8.64
C GLU A 8 36.46 -82.41 8.47
N SER A 9 37.09 -82.42 7.31
CA SER A 9 38.32 -83.20 7.09
C SER A 9 39.51 -82.44 7.69
N PRO A 10 40.32 -83.05 8.57
CA PRO A 10 41.47 -82.37 9.16
C PRO A 10 42.50 -82.03 8.07
N VAL A 11 42.75 -80.73 7.90
CA VAL A 11 43.75 -80.23 6.93
C VAL A 11 45.15 -80.54 7.47
N PRO A 12 46.03 -81.22 6.70
CA PRO A 12 47.36 -81.57 7.19
C PRO A 12 48.21 -80.32 7.39
N THR A 13 48.88 -80.25 8.55
CA THR A 13 49.70 -79.11 8.95
C THR A 13 50.90 -78.90 8.01
N LEU A 14 51.41 -77.67 7.94
CA LEU A 14 52.53 -77.31 7.06
C LEU A 14 53.78 -78.18 7.31
N GLN A 15 53.99 -78.63 8.55
CA GLN A 15 55.08 -79.52 8.94
C GLN A 15 54.97 -80.92 8.30
N GLU A 16 53.77 -81.52 8.30
CA GLU A 16 53.56 -82.86 7.71
C GLU A 16 53.71 -82.83 6.17
N LYS A 17 53.36 -81.70 5.53
CA LYS A 17 53.60 -81.49 4.09
C LYS A 17 55.10 -81.43 3.74
N PHE A 18 55.93 -80.87 4.62
CA PHE A 18 57.38 -80.78 4.41
C PHE A 18 58.05 -82.17 4.52
N MET A 19 57.71 -82.93 5.56
CA MET A 19 58.24 -84.30 5.77
C MET A 19 57.81 -85.27 4.65
N ASN A 20 56.61 -85.12 4.11
CA ASN A 20 56.15 -85.92 2.97
C ASN A 20 56.80 -85.54 1.62
N ARG A 21 57.56 -84.44 1.55
CA ARG A 21 58.23 -83.99 0.32
C ARG A 21 59.61 -84.61 0.12
N SER A 22 60.31 -84.98 1.20
CA SER A 22 61.64 -85.62 1.18
C SER A 22 61.62 -87.14 1.03
N MET A 23 60.46 -87.79 1.21
CA MET A 23 60.30 -89.24 1.14
C MET A 23 60.14 -89.77 -0.30
N LYS A 24 60.72 -90.94 -0.61
CA LYS A 24 60.54 -91.61 -1.92
C LYS A 24 59.11 -92.15 -2.07
N VAL A 25 58.64 -92.33 -3.31
CA VAL A 25 57.22 -92.62 -3.61
C VAL A 25 56.67 -93.84 -2.85
N TYR A 26 57.45 -94.92 -2.76
CA TYR A 26 57.06 -96.16 -2.05
C TYR A 26 57.01 -96.02 -0.51
N GLN A 27 57.46 -94.90 0.06
CA GLN A 27 57.46 -94.64 1.50
C GLN A 27 56.28 -93.76 1.96
N LYS A 28 55.48 -93.23 1.01
CA LYS A 28 54.35 -92.34 1.32
C LYS A 28 53.10 -93.18 1.63
N SER A 29 52.70 -93.21 2.89
CA SER A 29 51.46 -93.88 3.33
C SER A 29 50.25 -92.97 3.15
N THR A 30 49.18 -93.48 2.54
CA THR A 30 47.89 -92.77 2.51
C THR A 30 47.12 -92.98 3.81
N PHE A 31 46.21 -92.07 4.15
CA PHE A 31 45.37 -92.16 5.35
C PHE A 31 44.61 -93.50 5.45
N SER A 32 44.11 -94.00 4.31
CA SER A 32 43.46 -95.31 4.20
C SER A 32 44.39 -96.49 4.56
N SER A 33 45.69 -96.41 4.23
CA SER A 33 46.68 -97.43 4.62
C SER A 33 46.99 -97.40 6.12
N ARG A 34 47.04 -96.21 6.74
CA ARG A 34 47.24 -96.06 8.19
C ARG A 34 46.09 -96.69 8.99
N MET A 35 44.85 -96.61 8.49
CA MET A 35 43.68 -97.22 9.16
C MET A 35 43.60 -98.76 9.07
N LYS A 36 44.35 -99.42 8.18
CA LYS A 36 44.29 -100.89 7.99
C LYS A 36 45.37 -101.69 8.72
N ASN A 37 46.40 -101.06 9.29
CA ASN A 37 47.43 -101.76 10.05
C ASN A 37 47.00 -102.04 11.50
N ARG A 38 46.24 -103.12 11.70
CA ARG A 38 45.89 -103.65 13.03
C ARG A 38 46.85 -104.77 13.45
N SER A 39 48.15 -104.46 13.54
CA SER A 39 49.22 -105.42 13.84
C SER A 39 49.87 -105.17 15.21
N TYR A 40 49.10 -105.31 16.29
CA TYR A 40 49.59 -105.22 17.67
C TYR A 40 49.75 -106.60 18.35
N LEU A 41 49.91 -107.67 17.57
CA LEU A 41 49.92 -109.07 18.05
C LEU A 41 51.06 -109.90 17.42
N GLY A 42 52.27 -109.34 17.31
CA GLY A 42 53.39 -109.96 16.58
C GLY A 42 54.78 -109.73 17.16
N GLN A 43 54.91 -109.21 18.39
CA GLN A 43 56.21 -109.00 19.04
C GLN A 43 56.21 -109.53 20.49
N ILE A 44 56.15 -110.85 20.61
CA ILE A 44 56.78 -111.56 21.73
C ILE A 44 58.03 -112.23 21.13
N GLY A 45 59.10 -111.45 21.02
CA GLY A 45 60.41 -111.95 20.63
C GLY A 45 61.05 -112.64 21.83
N ILE A 46 61.30 -113.94 21.71
CA ILE A 46 62.04 -114.72 22.70
C ILE A 46 63.49 -114.22 22.69
N PHE A 47 63.92 -113.55 23.75
CA PHE A 47 65.34 -113.33 24.00
C PHE A 47 65.95 -114.61 24.55
N ALA A 48 66.65 -115.35 23.68
CA ALA A 48 67.61 -116.35 24.11
C ALA A 48 68.87 -115.61 24.57
N ASP A 49 69.13 -115.58 25.87
CA ASP A 49 70.32 -114.94 26.44
C ASP A 49 71.48 -115.94 26.49
N THR A 50 72.32 -115.92 25.45
CA THR A 50 73.50 -116.76 25.35
C THR A 50 74.72 -116.10 25.97
N GLY A 51 75.18 -116.63 27.10
CA GLY A 51 76.58 -116.60 27.53
C GLY A 51 77.18 -115.21 27.83
N GLY A 52 77.05 -114.76 29.07
CA GLY A 52 77.62 -113.50 29.54
C GLY A 52 77.96 -113.50 31.03
N THR A 53 78.58 -114.57 31.53
CA THR A 53 78.89 -114.76 32.97
C THR A 53 80.00 -113.81 33.45
N SER A 54 79.69 -112.52 33.66
CA SER A 54 80.59 -111.59 34.35
C SER A 54 80.33 -111.61 35.86
N THR A 55 81.11 -112.41 36.58
CA THR A 55 81.09 -112.50 38.06
C THR A 55 81.75 -111.28 38.72
N GLU A 56 81.23 -110.07 38.45
CA GLU A 56 81.69 -108.82 39.05
C GLU A 56 80.50 -107.87 39.30
N LYS A 57 79.74 -108.10 40.38
CA LYS A 57 78.95 -107.11 41.18
C LYS A 57 78.01 -107.75 42.21
N LEU A 58 78.53 -108.64 43.03
CA LEU A 58 78.03 -108.82 44.39
C LEU A 58 79.25 -108.69 45.31
N GLY A 59 79.42 -107.49 45.90
CA GLY A 59 80.53 -107.17 46.80
C GLY A 59 80.34 -107.85 48.16
N LEU A 60 80.44 -109.18 48.18
CA LEU A 60 80.34 -110.00 49.37
C LEU A 60 81.58 -110.91 49.44
N ASP A 61 82.28 -110.81 50.56
CA ASP A 61 83.55 -111.46 50.83
C ASP A 61 83.41 -113.00 50.72
N PRO A 62 84.29 -113.71 49.97
CA PRO A 62 84.16 -115.17 49.75
C PRO A 62 84.14 -115.98 51.06
N THR A 63 84.71 -115.43 52.13
CA THR A 63 84.67 -115.98 53.50
C THR A 63 83.25 -116.18 54.05
N LEU A 64 82.29 -115.32 53.67
CA LEU A 64 80.91 -115.37 54.20
C LEU A 64 80.04 -116.43 53.51
N ILE A 65 80.32 -116.74 52.23
CA ILE A 65 79.60 -117.78 51.49
C ILE A 65 79.94 -119.16 52.07
N LEU A 66 81.24 -119.39 52.36
CA LEU A 66 81.70 -120.64 52.99
C LEU A 66 81.04 -120.87 54.36
N ARG A 67 80.98 -119.85 55.22
CA ARG A 67 80.40 -119.95 56.57
C ARG A 67 78.90 -120.28 56.58
N LEU A 68 78.14 -119.90 55.54
CA LEU A 68 76.73 -120.27 55.42
C LEU A 68 76.52 -121.71 54.93
N THR A 69 77.51 -122.30 54.24
CA THR A 69 77.48 -123.71 53.81
C THR A 69 78.06 -124.69 54.84
N GLU A 70 78.83 -124.20 55.80
CA GLU A 70 79.58 -125.00 56.79
C GLU A 70 78.70 -125.73 57.83
N GLY A 71 77.39 -125.45 57.86
CA GLY A 71 76.43 -125.97 58.86
C GLY A 71 75.33 -126.89 58.34
N ALA A 72 75.42 -127.44 57.12
CA ALA A 72 74.35 -128.24 56.50
C ALA A 72 74.60 -129.77 56.53
N ASP A 73 74.16 -130.40 57.62
CA ASP A 73 73.75 -131.81 57.77
C ASP A 73 74.30 -132.87 56.79
N THR A 74 75.28 -133.65 57.25
CA THR A 74 75.87 -134.83 56.55
C THR A 74 74.92 -136.05 56.43
N LYS A 75 73.60 -135.83 56.43
CA LYS A 75 72.56 -136.88 56.37
C LYS A 75 71.40 -136.60 55.41
N ARG A 76 71.41 -135.49 54.67
CA ARG A 76 70.38 -135.26 53.64
C ARG A 76 70.62 -136.18 52.46
N THR A 77 69.59 -136.91 52.05
CA THR A 77 69.66 -137.73 50.84
C THR A 77 69.82 -136.80 49.64
N VAL A 78 70.58 -137.20 48.61
CA VAL A 78 70.78 -136.38 47.40
C VAL A 78 69.46 -135.87 46.80
N HIS A 79 68.37 -136.63 46.95
CA HIS A 79 67.02 -136.24 46.55
C HIS A 79 66.45 -135.04 47.33
N GLU A 80 66.69 -134.95 48.65
CA GLU A 80 66.22 -133.85 49.50
C GLU A 80 66.96 -132.56 49.17
N PHE A 81 68.29 -132.60 48.99
CA PHE A 81 69.05 -131.45 48.52
C PHE A 81 68.60 -130.98 47.13
N ILE A 82 68.33 -131.92 46.21
CA ILE A 82 67.77 -131.58 44.90
C ILE A 82 66.40 -130.90 45.03
N ASN A 83 65.55 -131.31 45.97
CA ASN A 83 64.26 -130.68 46.20
C ASN A 83 64.38 -129.32 46.91
N ASP A 84 65.24 -129.16 47.92
CA ASP A 84 65.56 -127.87 48.55
C ASP A 84 66.06 -126.84 47.51
N GLN A 85 66.93 -127.27 46.58
CA GLN A 85 67.42 -126.41 45.50
C GLN A 85 66.34 -126.10 44.45
N ARG A 86 65.44 -127.05 44.15
CA ARG A 86 64.26 -126.81 43.29
C ARG A 86 63.30 -125.83 43.93
N ASP A 87 62.99 -125.98 45.21
CA ASP A 87 62.09 -125.08 45.94
C ASP A 87 62.69 -123.69 46.09
N ARG A 88 64.00 -123.59 46.34
CA ARG A 88 64.75 -122.33 46.29
C ARG A 88 64.66 -121.67 44.90
N PHE A 89 64.90 -122.42 43.83
CA PHE A 89 64.80 -121.92 42.46
C PHE A 89 63.37 -121.52 42.07
N MET A 90 62.36 -122.30 42.49
CA MET A 90 60.95 -122.00 42.25
C MET A 90 60.50 -120.76 43.04
N LEU A 91 60.96 -120.59 44.27
CA LEU A 91 60.72 -119.38 45.06
C LEU A 91 61.43 -118.16 44.44
N GLU A 92 62.67 -118.31 43.98
CA GLU A 92 63.40 -117.26 43.27
C GLU A 92 62.73 -116.88 41.94
N TYR A 93 62.26 -117.86 41.17
CA TYR A 93 61.46 -117.67 39.96
C TYR A 93 60.11 -116.99 40.26
N ALA A 94 59.43 -117.38 41.34
CA ALA A 94 58.19 -116.75 41.78
C ALA A 94 58.40 -115.30 42.24
N LEU A 95 59.46 -115.04 43.02
CA LEU A 95 59.86 -113.69 43.43
C LEU A 95 60.28 -112.83 42.24
N SER A 96 61.04 -113.38 41.29
CA SER A 96 61.40 -112.72 40.03
C SER A 96 60.15 -112.38 39.21
N THR A 97 59.23 -113.34 39.06
CA THR A 97 57.94 -113.12 38.38
C THR A 97 57.11 -112.04 39.07
N LYS A 98 56.99 -112.07 40.40
CA LYS A 98 56.28 -111.05 41.18
C LYS A 98 56.93 -109.67 41.06
N ARG A 99 58.25 -109.56 41.22
CA ARG A 99 59.03 -108.32 41.00
C ARG A 99 58.81 -107.78 39.58
N ASN A 100 58.85 -108.63 38.57
CA ASN A 100 58.58 -108.26 37.18
C ASN A 100 57.12 -107.78 36.97
N THR A 101 56.13 -108.36 37.67
CA THR A 101 54.74 -107.84 37.63
C THR A 101 54.59 -106.52 38.37
N ILE A 102 55.23 -106.35 39.53
CA ILE A 102 55.23 -105.09 40.29
C ILE A 102 55.86 -103.98 39.45
N GLN A 103 57.03 -104.22 38.85
CA GLN A 103 57.70 -103.26 37.98
C GLN A 103 56.87 -102.88 36.74
N LYS A 104 56.06 -103.82 36.20
CA LYS A 104 55.08 -103.52 35.13
C LYS A 104 53.97 -102.59 35.63
N PHE A 105 53.43 -102.84 36.83
CA PHE A 105 52.42 -101.96 37.43
C PHE A 105 53.00 -100.58 37.79
N GLU A 106 54.19 -100.48 38.37
CA GLU A 106 54.89 -99.21 38.62
C GLU A 106 55.11 -98.40 37.33
N LYS A 107 55.53 -99.06 36.24
CA LYS A 107 55.62 -98.44 34.91
C LYS A 107 54.26 -97.93 34.42
N HIS A 108 53.17 -98.66 34.65
CA HIS A 108 51.82 -98.21 34.33
C HIS A 108 51.32 -97.06 35.22
N THR A 109 51.54 -97.12 36.53
CA THR A 109 51.18 -96.07 37.49
C THR A 109 51.91 -94.79 37.16
N THR A 110 53.24 -94.81 37.02
CA THR A 110 54.00 -93.60 36.64
C THR A 110 53.64 -93.10 35.23
N MET A 111 53.18 -93.95 34.31
CA MET A 111 52.66 -93.49 33.02
C MET A 111 51.31 -92.80 33.16
N LYS A 112 50.41 -93.31 34.02
CA LYS A 112 49.09 -92.74 34.30
C LYS A 112 49.18 -91.44 35.11
N GLU A 113 50.05 -91.40 36.11
CA GLU A 113 50.40 -90.21 36.88
C GLU A 113 50.95 -89.11 35.96
N ARG A 114 51.92 -89.41 35.08
CA ARG A 114 52.39 -88.47 34.04
C ARG A 114 51.30 -88.05 33.05
N GLN A 115 50.22 -88.83 32.85
CA GLN A 115 49.07 -88.43 32.03
C GLN A 115 48.14 -87.50 32.81
N LEU A 116 47.87 -87.79 34.09
CA LEU A 116 47.05 -86.95 34.99
C LEU A 116 47.72 -85.60 35.24
N MET A 117 48.99 -85.56 35.64
CA MET A 117 49.74 -84.30 35.84
C MET A 117 49.77 -83.42 34.58
N LYS A 118 49.75 -84.03 33.38
CA LYS A 118 49.65 -83.30 32.10
C LYS A 118 48.24 -82.82 31.78
N ALA A 119 47.20 -83.45 32.32
CA ALA A 119 45.82 -83.02 32.16
C ALA A 119 45.44 -81.94 33.17
N GLU A 120 45.87 -82.11 34.43
CA GLU A 120 45.77 -81.13 35.52
C GLU A 120 46.46 -79.82 35.15
N LYS A 121 47.75 -79.88 34.76
CA LYS A 121 48.48 -78.69 34.30
C LYS A 121 47.80 -77.98 33.12
N LYS A 122 47.20 -78.71 32.18
CA LYS A 122 46.45 -78.09 31.08
C LYS A 122 45.18 -77.41 31.54
N LEU A 123 44.46 -78.02 32.49
CA LEU A 123 43.24 -77.44 33.04
C LEU A 123 43.56 -76.20 33.91
N GLU A 124 44.71 -76.18 34.58
CA GLU A 124 45.26 -74.99 35.26
C GLU A 124 45.67 -73.89 34.26
N GLU A 125 46.37 -74.26 33.17
CA GLU A 125 46.69 -73.35 32.06
C GLU A 125 45.42 -72.76 31.40
N ASP A 126 44.41 -73.59 31.13
CA ASP A 126 43.11 -73.17 30.57
C ASP A 126 42.32 -72.28 31.56
N ALA A 127 42.37 -72.56 32.86
CA ALA A 127 41.73 -71.75 33.91
C ALA A 127 42.39 -70.36 34.03
N MET A 128 43.73 -70.30 34.07
CA MET A 128 44.48 -69.03 34.06
C MET A 128 44.19 -68.22 32.78
N ALA A 129 44.14 -68.88 31.62
CA ALA A 129 43.81 -68.23 30.35
C ALA A 129 42.37 -67.69 30.33
N PHE A 130 41.42 -68.38 30.98
CA PHE A 130 40.04 -67.90 31.11
C PHE A 130 39.92 -66.71 32.08
N GLU A 131 40.61 -66.73 33.22
CA GLU A 131 40.69 -65.58 34.14
C GLU A 131 41.37 -64.37 33.48
N GLU A 132 42.42 -64.59 32.69
CA GLU A 132 43.06 -63.54 31.90
C GLU A 132 42.12 -62.99 30.82
N PHE A 133 41.37 -63.86 30.11
CA PHE A 133 40.36 -63.43 29.15
C PHE A 133 39.24 -62.61 29.79
N LEU A 134 38.75 -63.00 30.99
CA LEU A 134 37.74 -62.22 31.72
C LEU A 134 38.29 -60.85 32.12
N ARG A 135 39.49 -60.80 32.74
CA ARG A 135 40.15 -59.52 33.10
C ARG A 135 40.37 -58.64 31.86
N GLU A 136 40.78 -59.23 30.74
CA GLU A 136 40.97 -58.47 29.49
C GLU A 136 39.63 -58.00 28.90
N ASN A 137 38.56 -58.79 28.99
CA ASN A 137 37.23 -58.40 28.52
C ASN A 137 36.65 -57.25 29.36
N ASP A 138 36.70 -57.39 30.68
CA ASP A 138 36.26 -56.35 31.62
C ASP A 138 37.06 -55.06 31.40
N GLN A 139 38.40 -55.16 31.31
CA GLN A 139 39.27 -54.02 31.02
C GLN A 139 38.93 -53.36 29.68
N ARG A 140 38.79 -54.13 28.60
CA ARG A 140 38.38 -53.62 27.27
C ARG A 140 36.99 -52.97 27.31
N SER A 141 36.07 -53.46 28.13
CA SER A 141 34.72 -52.87 28.28
C SER A 141 34.76 -51.53 29.03
N VAL A 142 35.57 -51.44 30.10
CA VAL A 142 35.80 -50.20 30.86
C VAL A 142 36.53 -49.17 30.00
N ASP A 143 37.53 -49.58 29.22
CA ASP A 143 38.23 -48.71 28.30
C ASP A 143 37.31 -48.21 27.17
N ALA A 144 36.44 -49.07 26.61
CA ALA A 144 35.43 -48.65 25.63
C ALA A 144 34.43 -47.63 26.22
N LEU A 145 33.96 -47.84 27.45
CA LEU A 145 33.09 -46.88 28.16
C LEU A 145 33.82 -45.56 28.43
N LYS A 146 35.10 -45.61 28.82
CA LYS A 146 35.95 -44.43 29.04
C LYS A 146 36.17 -43.64 27.75
N ILE A 147 36.40 -44.31 26.63
CA ILE A 147 36.50 -43.69 25.29
C ILE A 147 35.17 -43.02 24.94
N ALA A 148 34.03 -43.71 25.05
CA ALA A 148 32.71 -43.15 24.75
C ALA A 148 32.34 -41.94 25.65
N ALA A 149 32.73 -41.97 26.92
CA ALA A 149 32.58 -40.83 27.84
C ALA A 149 33.46 -39.65 27.41
N GLN A 150 34.73 -39.90 27.06
CA GLN A 150 35.64 -38.85 26.57
C GLN A 150 35.16 -38.27 25.23
N GLU A 151 34.67 -39.09 24.30
CA GLU A 151 34.06 -38.62 23.05
C GLU A 151 32.84 -37.73 23.29
N THR A 152 32.03 -38.07 24.30
CA THR A 152 30.86 -37.26 24.70
C THR A 152 31.28 -35.91 25.29
N ILE A 153 32.34 -35.89 26.12
CA ILE A 153 32.93 -34.66 26.67
C ILE A 153 33.53 -33.80 25.53
N ASN A 154 34.34 -34.40 24.67
CA ASN A 154 34.96 -33.73 23.51
C ASN A 154 33.88 -33.14 22.58
N LYS A 155 32.81 -33.90 22.29
CA LYS A 155 31.66 -33.41 21.52
C LYS A 155 31.01 -32.20 22.19
N LEU A 156 30.79 -32.24 23.50
CA LEU A 156 30.20 -31.10 24.22
C LEU A 156 31.12 -29.88 24.15
N GLN A 157 32.42 -30.04 24.42
CA GLN A 157 33.43 -28.98 24.29
C GLN A 157 33.41 -28.36 22.89
N MET A 158 33.53 -29.17 21.84
CA MET A 158 33.45 -28.74 20.44
C MET A 158 32.14 -28.02 20.11
N THR A 159 31.00 -28.43 20.67
CA THR A 159 29.73 -27.67 20.49
C THR A 159 29.72 -26.34 21.22
N THR A 160 30.45 -26.17 22.33
CA THR A 160 30.60 -24.86 22.99
C THR A 160 31.54 -23.94 22.23
N GLU A 161 32.62 -24.48 21.67
CA GLU A 161 33.56 -23.73 20.81
C GLU A 161 32.90 -23.31 19.51
N LEU A 162 32.15 -24.19 18.85
CA LEU A 162 31.33 -23.86 17.67
C LEU A 162 30.32 -22.75 17.99
N LYS A 163 29.68 -22.78 19.17
CA LYS A 163 28.78 -21.69 19.61
C LYS A 163 29.53 -20.37 19.81
N LYS A 164 30.71 -20.37 20.43
CA LYS A 164 31.55 -19.17 20.58
C LYS A 164 31.95 -18.59 19.22
N ALA A 165 32.51 -19.41 18.33
CA ALA A 165 32.87 -19.01 16.98
C ALA A 165 31.64 -18.52 16.17
N SER A 166 30.47 -19.13 16.35
CA SER A 166 29.22 -18.66 15.73
C SER A 166 28.77 -17.29 16.26
N MET A 167 28.98 -17.01 17.55
CA MET A 167 28.72 -15.68 18.13
C MET A 167 29.72 -14.65 17.61
N GLU A 168 31.01 -14.99 17.54
CA GLU A 168 32.05 -14.14 16.96
C GLU A 168 31.77 -13.81 15.49
N ILE A 169 31.40 -14.80 14.67
CA ILE A 169 30.97 -14.58 13.27
C ILE A 169 29.76 -13.64 13.20
N GLN A 170 28.80 -13.76 14.13
CA GLN A 170 27.62 -12.89 14.14
C GLN A 170 27.96 -11.46 14.59
N LEU A 171 28.90 -11.29 15.53
CA LEU A 171 29.45 -9.98 15.91
C LEU A 171 30.17 -9.33 14.74
N MET A 172 31.12 -10.03 14.11
CA MET A 172 31.85 -9.55 12.93
C MET A 172 30.90 -9.17 11.78
N LYS A 173 29.86 -9.97 11.51
CA LYS A 173 28.85 -9.62 10.50
C LYS A 173 28.06 -8.35 10.88
N SER A 174 27.75 -8.16 12.16
CA SER A 174 27.08 -6.94 12.63
C SER A 174 27.98 -5.70 12.57
N GLU A 175 29.29 -5.88 12.69
CA GLU A 175 30.29 -4.83 12.54
C GLU A 175 30.50 -4.47 11.05
N ILE A 176 30.65 -5.48 10.19
CA ILE A 176 30.69 -5.31 8.72
C ILE A 176 29.43 -4.59 8.23
N ALA A 177 28.23 -4.97 8.68
CA ALA A 177 27.00 -4.27 8.29
C ALA A 177 26.96 -2.79 8.75
N LYS A 178 27.58 -2.44 9.89
CA LYS A 178 27.72 -1.05 10.36
C LYS A 178 28.74 -0.28 9.54
N THR A 179 29.88 -0.88 9.21
CA THR A 179 30.92 -0.23 8.39
C THR A 179 30.48 -0.09 6.94
N GLU A 180 29.74 -1.06 6.38
CA GLU A 180 29.08 -0.95 5.07
C GLU A 180 28.03 0.17 5.05
N PHE A 181 27.23 0.31 6.11
CA PHE A 181 26.27 1.40 6.22
C PHE A 181 26.97 2.77 6.29
N LEU A 182 27.97 2.90 7.15
CA LEU A 182 28.75 4.13 7.31
C LEU A 182 29.54 4.48 6.03
N LEU A 183 30.05 3.48 5.30
CA LEU A 183 30.67 3.65 3.99
C LEU A 183 29.68 4.23 2.99
N LYS A 184 28.43 3.76 2.97
CA LYS A 184 27.38 4.33 2.09
C LYS A 184 27.03 5.77 2.46
N GLU A 185 27.02 6.12 3.74
CA GLU A 185 26.87 7.52 4.17
C GLU A 185 28.04 8.38 3.69
N TYR A 186 29.29 7.93 3.88
CA TYR A 186 30.47 8.64 3.37
C TYR A 186 30.52 8.73 1.84
N MET A 187 30.04 7.72 1.11
CA MET A 187 29.87 7.81 -0.34
C MET A 187 28.84 8.87 -0.72
N ASN A 188 27.67 8.91 -0.05
CA ASN A 188 26.66 9.94 -0.28
C ASN A 188 27.21 11.35 -0.01
N TYR A 189 27.99 11.55 1.06
CA TYR A 189 28.66 12.82 1.31
C TYR A 189 29.72 13.13 0.24
N GLY A 190 30.49 12.14 -0.23
CA GLY A 190 31.41 12.28 -1.35
C GLY A 190 30.70 12.71 -2.65
N PHE A 191 29.56 12.09 -2.99
CA PHE A 191 28.75 12.48 -4.14
C PHE A 191 28.15 13.89 -3.99
N PHE A 192 27.70 14.26 -2.80
CA PHE A 192 27.20 15.61 -2.51
C PHE A 192 28.31 16.67 -2.71
N VAL A 193 29.50 16.42 -2.17
CA VAL A 193 30.67 17.29 -2.34
C VAL A 193 31.13 17.34 -3.80
N LEU A 194 31.06 16.23 -4.55
CA LEU A 194 31.28 16.22 -6.00
C LEU A 194 30.28 17.11 -6.74
N LYS A 195 28.97 17.05 -6.41
CA LYS A 195 27.95 17.91 -7.03
C LYS A 195 28.16 19.40 -6.76
N LEU A 196 28.64 19.76 -5.57
CA LEU A 196 28.97 21.15 -5.20
C LEU A 196 30.32 21.64 -5.75
N SER A 197 31.23 20.74 -6.11
CA SER A 197 32.52 21.13 -6.71
C SER A 197 32.33 21.80 -8.09
N PRO A 198 33.19 22.74 -8.51
CA PRO A 198 33.00 23.45 -9.78
C PRO A 198 32.96 22.52 -11.00
N LYS A 199 32.02 22.77 -11.93
CA LYS A 199 31.82 21.94 -13.16
C LYS A 199 33.12 21.67 -13.93
N GLN A 200 34.03 22.66 -14.01
CA GLN A 200 35.33 22.50 -14.68
C GLN A 200 36.22 21.43 -14.02
N TRP A 201 36.21 21.33 -12.69
CA TRP A 201 36.98 20.33 -11.95
C TRP A 201 36.29 18.95 -11.99
N GLN A 202 34.96 18.90 -11.95
CA GLN A 202 34.19 17.66 -12.18
C GLN A 202 34.58 17.01 -13.53
N ILE A 203 34.62 17.82 -14.61
CA ILE A 203 35.00 17.36 -15.96
C ILE A 203 36.45 16.83 -15.98
N GLN A 204 37.39 17.53 -15.32
CA GLN A 204 38.78 17.07 -15.22
C GLN A 204 38.90 15.73 -14.47
N GLN A 205 38.16 15.55 -13.38
CA GLN A 205 38.15 14.28 -12.64
C GLN A 205 37.48 13.15 -13.43
N ALA A 206 36.38 13.42 -14.16
CA ALA A 206 35.78 12.46 -15.07
C ALA A 206 36.76 12.02 -16.18
N MET A 207 37.45 12.98 -16.82
CA MET A 207 38.50 12.68 -17.81
C MET A 207 39.65 11.87 -17.21
N LYS A 208 40.06 12.16 -15.98
CA LYS A 208 41.10 11.41 -15.24
C LYS A 208 40.67 9.99 -14.90
N ARG A 209 39.42 9.77 -14.47
CA ARG A 209 38.83 8.43 -14.25
C ARG A 209 38.76 7.62 -15.55
N VAL A 210 38.26 8.20 -16.64
CA VAL A 210 38.20 7.55 -17.96
C VAL A 210 39.60 7.23 -18.50
N SER A 211 40.61 8.05 -18.20
CA SER A 211 41.99 7.80 -18.63
C SER A 211 42.64 6.67 -17.83
N LYS A 212 42.53 6.70 -16.49
CA LYS A 212 43.00 5.60 -15.63
C LYS A 212 42.33 4.26 -15.95
N ASN A 213 41.03 4.27 -16.25
CA ASN A 213 40.31 3.04 -16.63
C ASN A 213 40.84 2.46 -17.97
N LYS A 214 41.19 3.31 -18.95
CA LYS A 214 41.86 2.88 -20.19
C LYS A 214 43.26 2.30 -19.96
N GLU A 215 44.02 2.85 -19.02
CA GLU A 215 45.33 2.30 -18.61
C GLU A 215 45.17 0.92 -17.94
N ASN A 216 44.21 0.79 -17.01
CA ASN A 216 43.94 -0.47 -16.30
C ASN A 216 43.47 -1.60 -17.25
N VAL A 217 42.67 -1.29 -18.28
CA VAL A 217 42.26 -2.26 -19.30
C VAL A 217 43.44 -2.76 -20.14
N ASN A 218 44.48 -1.93 -20.35
CA ASN A 218 45.63 -2.29 -21.18
C ASN A 218 46.67 -3.17 -20.47
N VAL A 219 46.56 -3.37 -19.15
CA VAL A 219 47.49 -4.19 -18.35
C VAL A 219 47.00 -5.62 -18.12
N LYS A 220 45.70 -5.91 -18.34
CA LYS A 220 45.11 -7.25 -18.12
C LYS A 220 44.74 -7.98 -19.42
N LEU A 221 45.76 -8.49 -20.14
CA LEU A 221 45.84 -9.84 -20.76
C LEU A 221 47.06 -9.94 -21.71
N PRO A 222 47.80 -11.06 -21.69
CA PRO A 222 47.41 -12.18 -22.56
C PRO A 222 47.21 -13.51 -21.82
N SER A 223 46.31 -14.33 -22.37
CA SER A 223 46.09 -15.74 -22.00
C SER A 223 46.49 -16.64 -23.17
N VAL A 224 47.39 -17.62 -22.96
CA VAL A 224 47.51 -18.83 -23.78
C VAL A 224 48.00 -20.03 -22.94
N MET A 225 47.08 -20.98 -22.71
CA MET A 225 47.17 -22.47 -22.87
C MET A 225 48.46 -23.25 -22.48
N THR A 226 48.45 -24.52 -22.05
CA THR A 226 47.75 -25.75 -22.50
C THR A 226 47.79 -26.81 -21.35
N THR A 227 46.95 -27.84 -21.22
CA THR A 227 46.87 -29.05 -22.08
C THR A 227 45.66 -29.96 -21.72
N LYS A 228 45.16 -30.71 -22.71
CA LYS A 228 44.40 -32.00 -22.62
C LYS A 228 44.91 -32.89 -23.77
N PRO A 229 45.05 -34.22 -23.62
CA PRO A 229 43.94 -35.17 -23.89
C PRO A 229 43.95 -36.34 -22.85
N ARG A 230 43.37 -37.55 -23.00
CA ARG A 230 42.64 -38.24 -24.10
C ARG A 230 41.48 -39.10 -23.52
N LYS A 231 41.14 -40.24 -24.15
CA LYS A 231 40.11 -41.23 -23.79
C LYS A 231 40.68 -42.65 -24.03
N THR A 232 40.19 -43.70 -23.35
CA THR A 232 39.52 -44.89 -23.97
C THR A 232 39.14 -46.01 -22.96
N THR A 233 37.93 -46.56 -23.16
CA THR A 233 37.47 -47.97 -22.94
C THR A 233 37.41 -48.63 -21.56
N THR A 234 36.25 -49.25 -21.31
CA THR A 234 35.78 -50.19 -20.25
C THR A 234 36.40 -51.61 -20.40
N PRO A 235 36.19 -52.62 -19.49
CA PRO A 235 35.04 -52.82 -18.58
C PRO A 235 35.24 -53.50 -17.18
N THR A 236 34.18 -53.44 -16.34
CA THR A 236 33.68 -54.43 -15.32
C THR A 236 34.66 -54.97 -14.24
N LEU A 237 34.45 -54.79 -12.91
CA LEU A 237 33.36 -55.40 -12.11
C LEU A 237 33.20 -54.79 -10.68
N GLU A 238 31.95 -54.37 -10.37
CA GLU A 238 31.20 -54.28 -9.08
C GLU A 238 31.75 -53.87 -7.67
N GLN A 239 30.77 -53.36 -6.90
CA GLN A 239 30.62 -53.21 -5.43
C GLN A 239 31.14 -51.87 -4.84
N LYS A 240 30.36 -51.10 -4.05
CA LYS A 240 28.99 -51.31 -3.51
C LYS A 240 28.40 -49.97 -2.97
N LYS A 241 27.05 -49.84 -2.96
CA LYS A 241 26.22 -48.85 -2.21
C LYS A 241 26.30 -47.38 -2.68
N SER A 242 25.25 -46.55 -2.63
CA SER A 242 23.82 -46.81 -2.35
C SER A 242 22.89 -45.72 -2.92
N SER A 243 21.72 -46.19 -3.38
CA SER A 243 20.36 -45.61 -3.42
C SER A 243 20.04 -44.32 -2.62
N LEU A 244 18.95 -43.58 -2.88
CA LEU A 244 18.03 -43.41 -4.04
C LEU A 244 16.96 -42.36 -3.63
N SER A 245 16.39 -41.63 -4.61
CA SER A 245 15.06 -40.95 -4.62
C SER A 245 14.49 -40.20 -3.40
N LYS A 246 13.93 -39.01 -3.71
CA LYS A 246 12.56 -38.58 -3.38
C LYS A 246 11.67 -39.64 -2.68
N TYR A 247 10.91 -39.24 -1.66
CA TYR A 247 9.46 -39.04 -1.76
C TYR A 247 8.91 -38.22 -0.58
N LYS A 248 7.77 -37.56 -0.77
CA LYS A 248 6.98 -36.89 0.28
C LYS A 248 6.31 -37.93 1.20
N TRP A 249 6.00 -37.56 2.45
CA TRP A 249 4.62 -37.23 2.91
C TRP A 249 4.39 -37.32 4.44
N LEU A 250 3.49 -36.44 4.94
CA LEU A 250 2.51 -36.62 6.04
C LEU A 250 2.91 -36.81 7.53
N GLY A 251 2.18 -36.10 8.41
CA GLY A 251 2.04 -36.35 9.87
C GLY A 251 2.42 -35.13 10.74
N ARG A 252 1.57 -34.16 11.11
CA ARG A 252 0.21 -34.11 11.71
C ARG A 252 0.13 -34.44 13.23
N ARG A 253 0.12 -33.40 14.07
CA ARG A 253 -0.66 -33.24 15.33
C ARG A 253 -0.60 -31.74 15.74
N VAL A 254 -1.67 -30.92 15.77
CA VAL A 254 -2.88 -30.87 16.66
C VAL A 254 -2.46 -30.51 18.11
N GLN A 255 -2.93 -29.44 18.79
CA GLN A 255 -4.32 -28.95 19.03
C GLN A 255 -4.33 -27.40 19.30
N VAL A 256 -5.28 -26.60 18.75
CA VAL A 256 -6.44 -25.91 19.41
C VAL A 256 -6.08 -24.74 20.37
N GLY A 257 -6.67 -23.53 20.29
CA GLY A 257 -7.75 -23.07 19.38
C GLY A 257 -8.12 -21.56 19.41
N GLU A 258 -9.07 -21.23 18.53
CA GLU A 258 -9.99 -20.06 18.43
C GLU A 258 -9.56 -18.58 18.56
N ALA A 259 -9.56 -17.91 17.39
CA ALA A 259 -10.52 -16.86 16.98
C ALA A 259 -10.19 -15.34 17.08
N ARG A 260 -10.41 -14.69 15.91
CA ARG A 260 -10.62 -13.25 15.60
C ARG A 260 -9.42 -12.28 15.65
N GLY A 261 -9.11 -11.72 14.48
CA GLY A 261 -8.31 -10.49 14.31
C GLY A 261 -7.80 -10.31 12.88
N LYS A 262 -8.53 -9.59 12.01
CA LYS A 262 -8.02 -9.19 10.68
C LYS A 262 -7.17 -7.93 10.78
N VAL A 263 -5.85 -8.01 10.64
CA VAL A 263 -5.01 -6.95 10.03
C VAL A 263 -3.83 -7.61 9.34
N ALA A 264 -3.59 -7.30 8.06
CA ALA A 264 -2.36 -7.67 7.36
C ALA A 264 -1.55 -6.40 7.08
N GLN A 265 -0.45 -6.20 7.82
CA GLN A 265 0.51 -5.16 7.47
C GLN A 265 1.37 -5.64 6.30
N LYS A 266 1.15 -5.05 5.12
CA LYS A 266 2.16 -4.99 4.07
C LYS A 266 2.88 -3.64 4.18
N SER A 267 4.14 -3.66 4.61
CA SER A 267 5.06 -2.52 4.45
C SER A 267 5.46 -2.41 2.97
N GLY A 268 4.58 -1.82 2.17
CA GLY A 268 4.87 -1.44 0.79
C GLY A 268 5.76 -0.20 0.77
N ILE A 269 6.92 -0.32 0.12
CA ILE A 269 7.87 0.77 -0.09
C ILE A 269 7.20 1.89 -0.91
N PHE A 270 7.14 3.09 -0.34
CA PHE A 270 6.52 4.26 -0.94
C PHE A 270 7.52 4.92 -1.91
N PHE A 271 7.60 4.42 -3.15
CA PHE A 271 8.44 5.04 -4.18
C PHE A 271 7.71 6.24 -4.79
N PHE A 272 8.18 7.45 -4.49
CA PHE A 272 7.56 8.70 -4.91
C PHE A 272 7.90 8.99 -6.38
N PHE A 273 7.02 8.59 -7.30
CA PHE A 273 7.15 8.89 -8.73
C PHE A 273 6.88 10.38 -8.98
N TYR A 274 7.93 11.21 -8.99
CA TYR A 274 7.85 12.54 -9.60
C TYR A 274 7.95 12.39 -11.12
N SER A 275 6.80 12.40 -11.80
CA SER A 275 6.75 12.60 -13.25
C SER A 275 7.08 14.07 -13.56
N ARG A 276 8.35 14.39 -13.79
CA ARG A 276 8.79 15.69 -14.30
C ARG A 276 8.57 15.69 -15.83
N ALA A 277 7.88 16.70 -16.33
CA ALA A 277 7.63 16.85 -17.76
C ALA A 277 8.93 17.10 -18.55
N GLU A 278 8.89 16.78 -19.84
CA GLU A 278 9.99 17.01 -20.79
C GLU A 278 10.36 18.50 -20.87
N SER A 279 11.53 18.85 -20.34
CA SER A 279 12.22 20.10 -20.61
C SER A 279 13.61 19.77 -21.12
N ILE A 280 13.88 20.08 -22.39
CA ILE A 280 15.22 19.93 -22.99
C ILE A 280 16.15 20.98 -22.35
N SER A 281 16.85 20.58 -21.29
CA SER A 281 17.98 21.31 -20.69
C SER A 281 19.24 20.47 -20.85
N SER A 282 20.35 21.07 -21.26
CA SER A 282 21.59 20.34 -21.61
C SER A 282 22.43 19.92 -20.38
N GLU A 283 21.76 19.40 -19.36
CA GLU A 283 22.33 19.06 -18.05
C GLU A 283 22.38 17.53 -17.82
N ASP A 284 21.62 16.78 -18.64
CA ASP A 284 21.49 15.32 -18.67
C ASP A 284 22.82 14.56 -18.89
N SER A 285 23.81 15.20 -19.51
CA SER A 285 25.15 14.63 -19.76
C SER A 285 25.97 14.32 -18.50
N LEU A 286 25.47 14.63 -17.29
CA LEU A 286 26.15 14.41 -16.01
C LEU A 286 25.49 13.33 -15.14
N GLU A 287 24.23 12.92 -15.39
CA GLU A 287 23.60 11.81 -14.65
C GLU A 287 24.13 10.44 -15.11
N PHE A 288 24.59 10.32 -16.36
CA PHE A 288 25.15 9.08 -16.94
C PHE A 288 26.47 8.58 -16.29
N PHE A 289 27.07 9.34 -15.37
CA PHE A 289 28.35 9.01 -14.73
C PHE A 289 28.23 8.64 -13.23
N LEU A 290 27.01 8.39 -12.74
CA LEU A 290 26.71 8.16 -11.32
C LEU A 290 26.11 6.78 -11.01
N ASP A 291 26.34 5.78 -11.86
CA ASP A 291 25.98 4.38 -11.59
C ASP A 291 27.03 3.69 -10.68
N ASP A 292 26.61 2.62 -9.99
CA ASP A 292 27.26 1.94 -8.84
C ASP A 292 28.71 1.42 -9.02
N ASP A 293 29.34 1.53 -10.19
CA ASP A 293 30.68 1.00 -10.51
C ASP A 293 31.83 1.94 -10.09
N MET A 294 31.79 2.45 -8.85
CA MET A 294 32.90 3.20 -8.26
C MET A 294 33.99 2.25 -7.75
N ASP A 295 35.12 2.23 -8.44
CA ASP A 295 36.30 1.40 -8.09
C ASP A 295 36.89 1.81 -6.73
N TYR A 296 36.61 1.00 -5.71
CA TYR A 296 36.92 1.26 -4.29
C TYR A 296 38.43 1.40 -3.99
N ASP A 297 39.29 1.00 -4.92
CA ASP A 297 40.75 1.06 -4.78
C ASP A 297 41.34 2.45 -5.14
N LEU A 298 40.54 3.41 -5.64
CA LEU A 298 41.01 4.77 -5.93
C LEU A 298 40.73 5.77 -4.81
N GLU A 299 41.80 6.35 -4.25
CA GLU A 299 41.74 7.47 -3.32
C GLU A 299 40.99 8.68 -3.93
N PRO A 300 39.89 9.14 -3.32
CA PRO A 300 39.09 10.23 -3.87
C PRO A 300 39.76 11.59 -3.60
N GLU A 301 40.34 12.19 -4.64
CA GLU A 301 40.76 13.59 -4.62
C GLU A 301 39.53 14.48 -4.42
N LEU A 302 39.47 15.24 -3.33
CA LEU A 302 38.43 16.23 -3.04
C LEU A 302 38.84 17.62 -3.55
N TYR A 303 37.84 18.41 -3.98
CA TYR A 303 38.06 19.81 -4.37
C TYR A 303 38.27 20.71 -3.15
N PHE A 304 37.33 20.64 -2.21
CA PHE A 304 37.36 21.38 -0.95
C PHE A 304 38.34 20.68 0.02
N LYS A 305 39.21 21.48 0.63
CA LYS A 305 40.22 21.01 1.59
C LYS A 305 39.90 21.42 3.02
N GLU A 306 39.15 22.51 3.17
CA GLU A 306 38.70 23.02 4.47
C GLU A 306 37.17 23.00 4.50
N PRO A 307 36.53 22.60 5.63
CA PRO A 307 35.08 22.53 5.72
C PRO A 307 34.40 23.90 5.61
N GLU A 308 35.14 24.98 5.91
CA GLU A 308 34.67 26.36 5.80
C GLU A 308 34.40 26.77 4.34
N GLU A 309 35.18 26.26 3.37
CA GLU A 309 34.96 26.50 1.94
C GLU A 309 33.59 25.97 1.48
N LEU A 310 33.19 24.80 1.99
CA LEU A 310 31.90 24.18 1.68
C LEU A 310 30.73 24.96 2.30
N LEU A 311 30.90 25.42 3.55
CA LEU A 311 29.91 26.25 4.23
C LEU A 311 29.74 27.60 3.51
N GLN A 312 30.83 28.21 3.04
CA GLN A 312 30.79 29.45 2.27
C GLN A 312 29.99 29.30 0.97
N VAL A 313 30.21 28.22 0.22
CA VAL A 313 29.42 27.91 -0.99
C VAL A 313 27.95 27.68 -0.66
N LEU A 314 27.63 27.02 0.46
CA LEU A 314 26.24 26.84 0.89
C LEU A 314 25.60 28.18 1.28
N THR A 315 26.29 29.06 2.01
CA THR A 315 25.76 30.40 2.32
C THR A 315 25.58 31.27 1.07
N GLU A 316 26.49 31.19 0.09
CA GLU A 316 26.33 31.90 -1.19
C GLU A 316 25.12 31.36 -1.97
N LEU A 317 24.92 30.04 -2.00
CA LEU A 317 23.73 29.44 -2.61
C LEU A 317 22.44 29.80 -1.85
N GLU A 318 22.47 29.92 -0.53
CA GLU A 318 21.34 30.42 0.28
C GLU A 318 21.02 31.88 -0.06
N GLU A 319 22.02 32.76 -0.14
CA GLU A 319 21.87 34.16 -0.54
C GLU A 319 21.35 34.30 -1.99
N GLN A 320 21.88 33.51 -2.93
CA GLN A 320 21.39 33.45 -4.31
C GLN A 320 19.94 32.95 -4.39
N ASN A 321 19.58 31.91 -3.62
CA ASN A 321 18.20 31.42 -3.57
C ASN A 321 17.24 32.44 -2.93
N LEU A 322 17.65 33.15 -1.88
CA LEU A 322 16.87 34.23 -1.27
C LEU A 322 16.67 35.39 -2.26
N THR A 323 17.72 35.76 -3.00
CA THR A 323 17.65 36.79 -4.04
C THR A 323 16.74 36.37 -5.19
N LEU A 324 16.78 35.10 -5.61
CA LEU A 324 15.89 34.55 -6.63
C LEU A 324 14.43 34.52 -6.17
N VAL A 325 14.17 34.18 -4.91
CA VAL A 325 12.83 34.23 -4.30
C VAL A 325 12.30 35.66 -4.27
N GLN A 326 13.11 36.62 -3.82
CA GLN A 326 12.74 38.06 -3.85
C GLN A 326 12.44 38.52 -5.27
N TYR A 327 13.32 38.21 -6.24
CA TYR A 327 13.08 38.55 -7.64
C TYR A 327 11.79 37.92 -8.20
N SER A 328 11.47 36.67 -7.83
CA SER A 328 10.21 36.04 -8.24
C SER A 328 8.99 36.73 -7.64
N GLN A 329 9.07 37.18 -6.37
CA GLN A 329 8.01 37.93 -5.71
C GLN A 329 7.81 39.32 -6.33
N ASP A 330 8.89 40.06 -6.60
CA ASP A 330 8.85 41.36 -7.29
C ASP A 330 8.22 41.24 -8.70
N VAL A 331 8.53 40.16 -9.43
CA VAL A 331 7.96 39.87 -10.75
C VAL A 331 6.48 39.51 -10.65
N ASP A 332 6.08 38.69 -9.68
CA ASP A 332 4.69 38.31 -9.44
C ASP A 332 3.84 39.53 -9.02
N GLU A 333 4.32 40.38 -8.11
CA GLU A 333 3.64 41.63 -7.70
C GLU A 333 3.47 42.59 -8.88
N ASN A 334 4.52 42.81 -9.69
CA ASN A 334 4.43 43.63 -10.89
C ASN A 334 3.47 43.02 -11.94
N LEU A 335 3.44 41.69 -12.08
CA LEU A 335 2.49 41.01 -12.97
C LEU A 335 1.05 41.16 -12.48
N GLU A 336 0.80 41.06 -11.17
CA GLU A 336 -0.50 41.37 -10.58
C GLU A 336 -0.91 42.83 -10.87
N ASP A 337 0.00 43.79 -10.74
CA ASP A 337 -0.29 45.20 -10.98
C ASP A 337 -0.46 45.55 -12.46
N VAL A 338 0.17 44.81 -13.38
CA VAL A 338 -0.19 44.82 -14.82
C VAL A 338 -1.60 44.28 -15.01
N ASN A 339 -1.94 43.13 -14.42
CA ASN A 339 -3.25 42.48 -14.55
C ASN A 339 -4.39 43.33 -13.94
N LYS A 340 -4.16 43.99 -12.79
CA LYS A 340 -5.08 44.97 -12.19
C LYS A 340 -5.33 46.14 -13.14
N ARG A 341 -4.28 46.69 -13.76
CA ARG A 341 -4.40 47.76 -14.77
C ARG A 341 -5.12 47.29 -16.04
N GLU A 342 -4.84 46.08 -16.51
CA GLU A 342 -5.51 45.49 -17.67
C GLU A 342 -7.01 45.36 -17.41
N LYS A 343 -7.43 44.78 -16.27
CA LYS A 343 -8.84 44.67 -15.87
C LYS A 343 -9.52 46.04 -15.83
N LEU A 344 -8.90 47.04 -15.19
CA LEU A 344 -9.44 48.41 -15.18
C LEU A 344 -9.57 49.04 -16.57
N ILE A 345 -8.74 48.65 -17.54
CA ILE A 345 -8.85 49.08 -18.94
C ILE A 345 -9.96 48.29 -19.65
N GLN A 346 -10.05 46.98 -19.46
CA GLN A 346 -11.12 46.13 -20.00
C GLN A 346 -12.49 46.60 -19.51
N ASP A 347 -12.66 46.87 -18.20
CA ASP A 347 -13.91 47.37 -17.62
C ASP A 347 -14.31 48.74 -18.20
N LYS A 348 -13.34 49.65 -18.39
CA LYS A 348 -13.56 50.94 -19.06
C LYS A 348 -13.93 50.78 -20.54
N ILE A 349 -13.37 49.79 -21.24
CA ILE A 349 -13.72 49.50 -22.63
C ILE A 349 -15.14 48.90 -22.69
N ASN A 350 -15.47 47.96 -21.81
CA ASN A 350 -16.78 47.31 -21.73
C ASN A 350 -17.88 48.33 -21.42
N THR A 351 -17.71 49.18 -20.42
CA THR A 351 -18.66 50.26 -20.10
C THR A 351 -18.83 51.28 -21.23
N ASN A 352 -17.75 51.61 -21.96
CA ASN A 352 -17.86 52.43 -23.17
C ASN A 352 -18.60 51.71 -24.31
N ILE A 353 -18.41 50.40 -24.48
CA ILE A 353 -19.14 49.59 -25.47
C ILE A 353 -20.63 49.53 -25.12
N GLU A 354 -20.98 49.30 -23.84
CA GLU A 354 -22.36 49.32 -23.36
C GLU A 354 -23.03 50.67 -23.62
N PHE A 355 -22.38 51.78 -23.27
CA PHE A 355 -22.86 53.13 -23.56
C PHE A 355 -23.07 53.38 -25.06
N LEU A 356 -22.13 52.94 -25.92
CA LEU A 356 -22.26 53.08 -27.37
C LEU A 356 -23.38 52.20 -27.95
N LEU A 357 -23.64 51.02 -27.37
CA LEU A 357 -24.76 50.16 -27.74
C LEU A 357 -26.10 50.78 -27.32
N GLU A 358 -26.21 51.30 -26.10
CA GLU A 358 -27.42 52.00 -25.64
C GLU A 358 -27.71 53.23 -26.52
N HIS A 359 -26.70 54.05 -26.80
CA HIS A 359 -26.83 55.22 -27.68
C HIS A 359 -27.21 54.83 -29.12
N LYS A 360 -26.70 53.71 -29.64
CA LYS A 360 -27.08 53.15 -30.95
C LYS A 360 -28.54 52.73 -30.99
N GLU A 361 -29.04 52.03 -29.97
CA GLU A 361 -30.46 51.62 -29.93
C GLU A 361 -31.39 52.84 -29.70
N MET A 362 -30.97 53.83 -28.92
CA MET A 362 -31.65 55.13 -28.81
C MET A 362 -31.74 55.84 -30.18
N LEU A 363 -30.64 55.91 -30.92
CA LEU A 363 -30.59 56.51 -32.26
C LEU A 363 -31.49 55.79 -33.27
N LYS A 364 -31.52 54.45 -33.25
CA LYS A 364 -32.45 53.65 -34.06
C LYS A 364 -33.91 53.97 -33.71
N ALA A 365 -34.26 53.99 -32.43
CA ALA A 365 -35.61 54.34 -31.99
C ALA A 365 -35.99 55.78 -32.37
N ASN A 366 -35.04 56.71 -32.40
CA ASN A 366 -35.26 58.06 -32.91
C ASN A 366 -35.48 58.06 -34.43
N CYS A 367 -34.72 57.28 -35.19
CA CYS A 367 -34.88 57.16 -36.65
C CYS A 367 -36.26 56.60 -37.01
N VAL A 368 -36.68 55.50 -36.38
CA VAL A 368 -38.02 54.92 -36.59
C VAL A 368 -39.13 55.92 -36.26
N ARG A 369 -39.03 56.63 -35.12
CA ARG A 369 -40.03 57.67 -34.78
C ARG A 369 -40.06 58.85 -35.77
N GLU A 370 -38.93 59.20 -36.37
CA GLU A 370 -38.89 60.28 -37.36
C GLU A 370 -39.36 59.81 -38.75
N GLU A 371 -39.10 58.54 -39.11
CA GLU A 371 -39.68 57.87 -40.27
C GLU A 371 -41.21 57.74 -40.16
N GLU A 372 -41.73 57.37 -38.99
CA GLU A 372 -43.17 57.34 -38.68
C GLU A 372 -43.80 58.73 -38.84
N LYS A 373 -43.19 59.78 -38.27
CA LYS A 373 -43.65 61.18 -38.48
C LYS A 373 -43.55 61.61 -39.94
N ALA A 374 -42.49 61.24 -40.65
CA ALA A 374 -42.34 61.58 -42.06
C ALA A 374 -43.42 60.91 -42.91
N ALA A 375 -43.76 59.64 -42.61
CA ALA A 375 -44.87 58.93 -43.23
C ALA A 375 -46.25 59.52 -42.85
N GLU A 376 -46.44 59.96 -41.60
CA GLU A 376 -47.65 60.66 -41.16
C GLU A 376 -47.82 62.01 -41.89
N LEU A 377 -46.73 62.79 -42.01
CA LEU A 377 -46.71 64.06 -42.74
C LEU A 377 -46.88 63.85 -44.25
N GLU A 378 -46.33 62.78 -44.82
CA GLU A 378 -46.58 62.42 -46.21
C GLU A 378 -48.06 62.05 -46.40
N LEU A 379 -48.64 61.20 -45.55
CA LEU A 379 -50.05 60.86 -45.57
C LEU A 379 -50.93 62.11 -45.43
N ARG A 380 -50.60 63.00 -44.49
CA ARG A 380 -51.32 64.26 -44.27
C ARG A 380 -51.22 65.19 -45.47
N SER A 381 -50.06 65.29 -46.13
CA SER A 381 -49.90 66.11 -47.33
C SER A 381 -50.63 65.51 -48.54
N ARG A 382 -50.64 64.17 -48.69
CA ARG A 382 -51.46 63.46 -49.68
C ARG A 382 -52.95 63.65 -49.44
N LEU A 383 -53.42 63.57 -48.19
CA LEU A 383 -54.82 63.85 -47.83
C LEU A 383 -55.19 65.30 -48.11
N PHE A 384 -54.27 66.24 -47.85
CA PHE A 384 -54.48 67.66 -48.13
C PHE A 384 -54.49 67.98 -49.64
N SER A 385 -53.71 67.25 -50.46
CA SER A 385 -53.69 67.42 -51.91
C SER A 385 -54.78 66.62 -52.66
N PHE A 386 -55.37 65.58 -52.05
CA PHE A 386 -56.50 64.86 -52.61
C PHE A 386 -57.84 65.58 -52.44
N GLY A 387 -57.91 66.52 -51.49
CA GLY A 387 -59.01 67.46 -51.44
C GLY A 387 -58.83 68.53 -52.52
N GLU A 388 -59.86 68.76 -53.33
CA GLU A 388 -60.08 70.06 -53.98
C GLU A 388 -60.34 71.09 -52.86
N CYS A 389 -59.26 71.50 -52.19
CA CYS A 389 -59.28 72.52 -51.18
C CYS A 389 -59.53 73.83 -51.91
N ASN A 390 -60.81 74.16 -52.09
CA ASN A 390 -61.30 75.36 -52.74
C ASN A 390 -60.59 76.58 -52.11
N SER A 391 -59.53 77.07 -52.75
CA SER A 391 -58.63 78.09 -52.20
C SER A 391 -59.44 79.31 -51.75
N ASP A 392 -60.37 79.75 -52.60
CA ASP A 392 -61.35 80.80 -52.35
C ASP A 392 -62.20 80.58 -51.08
N ALA A 393 -62.59 79.34 -50.76
CA ALA A 393 -63.38 79.03 -49.58
C ALA A 393 -62.52 79.04 -48.32
N GLN A 394 -61.28 78.54 -48.42
CA GLN A 394 -60.30 78.56 -47.33
C GLN A 394 -59.80 79.98 -47.04
N GLU A 395 -59.57 80.80 -48.06
CA GLU A 395 -59.20 82.22 -47.95
C GLU A 395 -60.34 83.04 -47.32
N LYS A 396 -61.59 82.86 -47.77
CA LYS A 396 -62.78 83.45 -47.12
C LYS A 396 -62.92 83.02 -45.66
N LEU A 397 -62.59 81.77 -45.33
CA LEU A 397 -62.58 81.29 -43.95
C LEU A 397 -61.47 81.95 -43.12
N ILE A 398 -60.24 82.02 -43.64
CA ILE A 398 -59.09 82.69 -43.00
C ILE A 398 -59.42 84.17 -42.76
N ASP A 399 -60.02 84.86 -43.72
CA ASP A 399 -60.51 86.23 -43.57
C ASP A 399 -61.55 86.37 -42.46
N SER A 400 -62.51 85.43 -42.39
CA SER A 400 -63.54 85.43 -41.36
C SER A 400 -62.96 85.19 -39.96
N LEU A 401 -61.95 84.32 -39.86
CA LEU A 401 -61.23 84.03 -38.62
C LEU A 401 -60.33 85.20 -38.22
N SER A 402 -59.59 85.80 -39.16
CA SER A 402 -58.81 87.02 -38.96
C SER A 402 -59.68 88.16 -38.41
N LYS A 403 -60.87 88.37 -38.99
CA LYS A 403 -61.88 89.32 -38.48
C LYS A 403 -62.32 89.00 -37.04
N LYS A 404 -62.58 87.73 -36.71
CA LYS A 404 -62.90 87.30 -35.33
C LYS A 404 -61.73 87.49 -34.36
N ILE A 405 -60.49 87.16 -34.76
CA ILE A 405 -59.28 87.33 -33.96
C ILE A 405 -59.06 88.82 -33.67
N ASN A 406 -59.23 89.69 -34.67
CA ASN A 406 -59.17 91.15 -34.47
C ASN A 406 -60.25 91.63 -33.47
N GLN A 407 -61.46 91.07 -33.52
CA GLN A 407 -62.52 91.41 -32.57
C GLN A 407 -62.18 90.95 -31.13
N VAL A 408 -61.66 89.74 -30.96
CA VAL A 408 -61.24 89.23 -29.63
C VAL A 408 -60.07 90.04 -29.09
N TYR A 409 -59.05 90.33 -29.92
CA TYR A 409 -57.91 91.17 -29.53
C TYR A 409 -58.33 92.56 -29.05
N LYS A 410 -59.23 93.22 -29.79
CA LYS A 410 -59.82 94.53 -29.40
C LYS A 410 -60.51 94.48 -28.03
N VAL A 411 -61.18 93.37 -27.70
CA VAL A 411 -61.88 93.19 -26.41
C VAL A 411 -60.92 92.85 -25.27
N CYS A 412 -59.91 92.01 -25.51
CA CYS A 412 -59.02 91.51 -24.46
C CYS A 412 -57.86 92.47 -24.11
N ILE A 413 -57.38 93.26 -25.07
CA ILE A 413 -56.15 94.09 -24.93
C ILE A 413 -56.42 95.57 -25.28
N GLY A 414 -57.24 95.84 -26.30
CA GLY A 414 -57.57 97.19 -26.76
C GLY A 414 -57.03 97.52 -28.15
N ASP A 415 -57.34 98.72 -28.65
CA ASP A 415 -57.17 99.07 -30.07
C ASP A 415 -55.76 99.56 -30.48
N ALA A 416 -54.83 99.66 -29.53
CA ALA A 416 -53.55 100.36 -29.71
C ALA A 416 -52.57 99.73 -30.73
N GLU A 417 -52.73 98.43 -31.06
CA GLU A 417 -51.77 97.68 -31.90
C GLU A 417 -52.43 96.79 -32.97
N VAL A 418 -53.72 97.03 -33.28
CA VAL A 418 -54.49 96.11 -34.14
C VAL A 418 -53.97 96.08 -35.59
N GLY A 419 -53.31 97.14 -36.07
CA GLY A 419 -52.80 97.25 -37.44
C GLY A 419 -51.47 96.53 -37.71
N SER A 420 -50.59 96.40 -36.71
CA SER A 420 -49.19 95.96 -36.90
C SER A 420 -48.95 94.46 -36.70
N LEU A 421 -49.89 93.75 -36.07
CA LEU A 421 -49.70 92.36 -35.64
C LEU A 421 -50.40 91.35 -36.56
N ASN A 422 -49.66 90.29 -36.91
CA ASN A 422 -50.20 89.10 -37.60
C ASN A 422 -51.31 88.45 -36.73
N PRO A 423 -52.40 87.90 -37.31
CA PRO A 423 -53.41 87.15 -36.56
C PRO A 423 -52.87 86.11 -35.56
N VAL A 424 -51.76 85.42 -35.87
CA VAL A 424 -51.11 84.49 -34.93
C VAL A 424 -50.47 85.23 -33.75
N GLN A 425 -49.78 86.34 -34.01
CA GLN A 425 -49.19 87.18 -32.95
C GLN A 425 -50.26 87.83 -32.06
N LYS A 426 -51.44 88.16 -32.62
CA LYS A 426 -52.61 88.63 -31.87
C LYS A 426 -53.13 87.55 -30.93
N LEU A 427 -53.22 86.29 -31.39
CA LEU A 427 -53.60 85.16 -30.55
C LEU A 427 -52.57 84.94 -29.43
N VAL A 428 -51.27 84.95 -29.71
CA VAL A 428 -50.21 84.81 -28.69
C VAL A 428 -50.28 85.90 -27.62
N LYS A 429 -50.58 87.15 -27.98
CA LYS A 429 -50.78 88.22 -26.98
C LYS A 429 -52.07 88.03 -26.17
N VAL A 430 -53.16 87.57 -26.79
CA VAL A 430 -54.42 87.23 -26.07
C VAL A 430 -54.19 86.04 -25.12
N GLU A 431 -53.40 85.06 -25.53
CA GLU A 431 -52.98 83.91 -24.72
C GLU A 431 -52.09 84.35 -23.55
N SER A 432 -51.06 85.16 -23.79
CA SER A 432 -50.26 85.78 -22.71
C SER A 432 -51.14 86.52 -21.72
N ARG A 433 -52.11 87.32 -22.22
CA ARG A 433 -53.04 88.04 -21.36
C ARG A 433 -54.00 87.11 -20.60
N LEU A 434 -54.37 85.97 -21.17
CA LEU A 434 -55.17 84.94 -20.51
C LEU A 434 -54.34 84.27 -19.41
N VAL A 435 -53.08 83.88 -19.68
CA VAL A 435 -52.15 83.33 -18.68
C VAL A 435 -51.93 84.31 -17.55
N GLU A 436 -51.62 85.58 -17.82
CA GLU A 436 -51.53 86.64 -16.80
C GLU A 436 -52.78 86.75 -15.93
N LEU A 437 -53.98 86.62 -16.52
CA LEU A 437 -55.24 86.68 -15.79
C LEU A 437 -55.50 85.39 -15.00
N SER A 438 -55.10 84.22 -15.50
CA SER A 438 -55.13 82.95 -14.77
C SER A 438 -54.17 82.96 -13.58
N ASP A 439 -52.93 83.39 -13.78
CA ASP A 439 -51.92 83.57 -12.72
C ASP A 439 -52.41 84.58 -11.67
N LEU A 440 -53.06 85.66 -12.10
CA LEU A 440 -53.69 86.62 -11.19
C LEU A 440 -54.86 85.99 -10.40
N ILE A 441 -55.61 85.05 -11.00
CA ILE A 441 -56.69 84.31 -10.34
C ILE A 441 -56.13 83.25 -9.35
N GLU A 442 -55.08 82.52 -9.73
CA GLU A 442 -54.44 81.50 -8.88
C GLU A 442 -53.66 82.11 -7.72
N SER A 443 -53.08 83.29 -7.93
CA SER A 443 -52.42 84.07 -6.87
C SER A 443 -53.38 84.78 -5.92
N ILE A 444 -54.70 84.78 -6.17
CA ILE A 444 -55.68 85.22 -5.16
C ILE A 444 -55.57 84.28 -3.95
N PRO A 445 -55.27 84.79 -2.74
CA PRO A 445 -55.17 83.95 -1.55
C PRO A 445 -56.46 83.17 -1.33
N LYS A 446 -56.35 81.84 -1.19
CA LYS A 446 -57.50 80.94 -0.96
C LYS A 446 -58.35 81.40 0.24
N GLU A 447 -57.70 81.96 1.25
CA GLU A 447 -58.32 82.56 2.44
C GLU A 447 -59.28 83.72 2.11
N ASN A 448 -58.95 84.55 1.10
CA ASN A 448 -59.84 85.62 0.61
C ASN A 448 -61.05 85.04 -0.14
N VAL A 449 -60.83 84.01 -0.96
CA VAL A 449 -61.91 83.33 -1.70
C VAL A 449 -62.88 82.67 -0.72
N GLU A 450 -62.37 81.93 0.27
CA GLU A 450 -63.18 81.34 1.34
C GLU A 450 -63.90 82.37 2.20
N ALA A 451 -63.28 83.51 2.49
CA ALA A 451 -63.92 84.60 3.23
C ALA A 451 -65.12 85.17 2.43
N ILE A 452 -64.94 85.41 1.13
CA ILE A 452 -65.99 85.88 0.22
C ILE A 452 -67.09 84.83 0.08
N GLU A 453 -66.76 83.54 -0.06
CA GLU A 453 -67.74 82.46 -0.11
C GLU A 453 -68.53 82.36 1.21
N ARG A 454 -67.84 82.39 2.37
CA ARG A 454 -68.49 82.42 3.69
C ARG A 454 -69.42 83.63 3.83
N MET A 455 -69.06 84.80 3.30
CA MET A 455 -69.95 85.96 3.24
C MET A 455 -71.14 85.75 2.31
N LYS A 456 -70.95 85.31 1.06
CA LYS A 456 -72.03 85.03 0.09
C LYS A 456 -72.98 83.94 0.57
N GLN A 457 -72.47 82.90 1.23
CA GLN A 457 -73.27 81.82 1.79
C GLN A 457 -74.00 82.24 3.08
N LYS A 458 -73.47 83.21 3.85
CA LYS A 458 -74.23 83.90 4.90
C LYS A 458 -75.33 84.78 4.29
N GLU A 459 -75.02 85.59 3.28
CA GLU A 459 -75.98 86.46 2.56
C GLU A 459 -77.15 85.66 1.98
N ARG A 460 -76.88 84.56 1.26
CA ARG A 460 -77.92 83.67 0.71
C ARG A 460 -78.78 83.05 1.81
N ARG A 461 -78.18 82.55 2.90
CA ARG A 461 -78.92 82.00 4.05
C ARG A 461 -79.77 83.07 4.75
N GLN A 462 -79.29 84.31 4.81
CA GLN A 462 -80.02 85.43 5.38
C GLN A 462 -81.19 85.85 4.48
N LYS A 463 -80.98 86.03 3.17
CA LYS A 463 -82.06 86.30 2.20
C LYS A 463 -83.15 85.24 2.25
N LEU A 464 -82.81 83.94 2.31
CA LEU A 464 -83.79 82.85 2.44
C LEU A 464 -84.60 82.92 3.76
N ARG A 465 -83.98 83.34 4.87
CA ARG A 465 -84.70 83.55 6.15
C ARG A 465 -85.62 84.76 6.06
N GLU A 466 -85.13 85.88 5.54
CA GLU A 466 -85.90 87.12 5.36
C GLU A 466 -87.08 86.90 4.42
N GLU A 467 -86.90 86.14 3.34
CA GLU A 467 -87.96 85.75 2.41
C GLU A 467 -88.99 84.86 3.09
N LYS A 468 -88.59 83.79 3.80
CA LYS A 468 -89.54 82.94 4.57
C LYS A 468 -90.26 83.71 5.70
N VAL A 469 -89.63 84.71 6.31
CA VAL A 469 -90.27 85.59 7.29
C VAL A 469 -91.27 86.52 6.59
N LYS A 470 -90.91 87.11 5.44
CA LYS A 470 -91.80 87.95 4.62
C LYS A 470 -92.98 87.16 4.05
N GLU A 471 -92.81 85.92 3.62
CA GLU A 471 -93.92 85.05 3.21
C GLU A 471 -94.87 84.76 4.37
N LYS A 472 -94.33 84.45 5.56
CA LYS A 472 -95.16 84.27 6.77
C LYS A 472 -95.88 85.56 7.18
N GLN A 473 -95.24 86.72 7.07
CA GLN A 473 -95.84 88.03 7.30
C GLN A 473 -96.94 88.32 6.28
N LYS A 474 -96.66 88.21 4.98
CA LYS A 474 -97.67 88.36 3.91
C LYS A 474 -98.85 87.42 4.10
N HIS A 475 -98.62 86.15 4.44
CA HIS A 475 -99.71 85.21 4.68
C HIS A 475 -100.53 85.56 5.93
N GLN A 476 -99.91 86.12 6.98
CA GLN A 476 -100.63 86.66 8.14
C GLN A 476 -101.42 87.94 7.78
N GLU A 477 -100.82 88.86 7.02
CA GLU A 477 -101.44 90.08 6.52
C GLU A 477 -102.61 89.78 5.56
N GLU A 478 -102.47 88.84 4.64
CA GLU A 478 -103.53 88.38 3.74
C GLU A 478 -104.67 87.72 4.51
N ARG A 479 -104.36 86.91 5.53
CA ARG A 479 -105.38 86.34 6.43
C ARG A 479 -106.09 87.44 7.23
N LEU A 480 -105.37 88.42 7.75
CA LEU A 480 -105.92 89.57 8.48
C LEU A 480 -106.79 90.44 7.56
N LYS A 481 -106.32 90.74 6.35
CA LYS A 481 -107.00 91.53 5.32
C LYS A 481 -108.26 90.82 4.82
N THR A 482 -108.18 89.51 4.56
CA THR A 482 -109.34 88.69 4.18
C THR A 482 -110.36 88.59 5.32
N ALA A 483 -109.90 88.56 6.58
CA ALA A 483 -110.79 88.60 7.74
C ALA A 483 -111.48 89.96 7.90
N LEU A 484 -110.74 91.06 7.75
CA LEU A 484 -111.27 92.43 7.73
C LEU A 484 -112.26 92.65 6.57
N GLU A 485 -111.91 92.24 5.36
CA GLU A 485 -112.78 92.35 4.19
C GLU A 485 -114.02 91.45 4.34
N ARG A 486 -113.91 90.26 4.93
CA ARG A 486 -115.07 89.43 5.28
C ARG A 486 -115.95 90.04 6.37
N ALA A 487 -115.38 90.79 7.32
CA ALA A 487 -116.12 91.50 8.36
C ALA A 487 -116.81 92.77 7.85
N GLY A 488 -116.18 93.49 6.90
CA GLY A 488 -116.73 94.69 6.27
C GLY A 488 -117.66 94.42 5.08
N ALA A 489 -117.53 93.27 4.40
CA ALA A 489 -118.38 92.89 3.29
C ALA A 489 -119.79 92.56 3.78
N GLN A 490 -120.78 93.35 3.34
CA GLN A 490 -122.17 93.06 3.65
C GLN A 490 -122.59 91.67 3.11
N PRO A 491 -123.43 90.91 3.84
CA PRO A 491 -123.85 89.56 3.43
C PRO A 491 -124.44 89.54 2.01
N LYS A 492 -123.73 88.89 1.08
CA LYS A 492 -124.13 88.82 -0.34
C LYS A 492 -125.42 88.02 -0.49
N LYS A 493 -126.54 88.72 -0.71
CA LYS A 493 -127.85 88.13 -1.04
C LYS A 493 -127.75 87.43 -2.39
N LYS A 494 -127.94 86.09 -2.43
CA LYS A 494 -127.94 85.31 -3.68
C LYS A 494 -129.29 85.46 -4.40
N LEU A 495 -129.26 85.96 -5.62
CA LEU A 495 -130.42 85.91 -6.53
C LEU A 495 -130.39 84.60 -7.32
N GLY A 496 -131.36 83.73 -7.07
CA GLY A 496 -131.59 82.52 -7.86
C GLY A 496 -130.77 81.29 -7.47
N ARG A 497 -131.24 80.13 -7.93
CA ARG A 497 -130.61 78.82 -7.71
C ARG A 497 -129.55 78.60 -8.79
N GLN A 498 -128.28 78.54 -8.40
CA GLN A 498 -127.17 78.42 -9.36
C GLN A 498 -127.19 77.03 -10.03
N LEU A 499 -127.17 77.00 -11.37
CA LEU A 499 -127.31 75.77 -12.14
C LEU A 499 -126.01 74.94 -12.06
N ILE A 500 -126.06 73.81 -11.34
CA ILE A 500 -124.94 72.89 -11.22
C ILE A 500 -124.97 71.92 -12.40
N TYR A 501 -124.03 72.05 -13.33
CA TYR A 501 -123.77 71.01 -14.33
C TYR A 501 -123.11 69.80 -13.66
N ARG A 502 -123.60 68.60 -13.95
CA ARG A 502 -122.95 67.35 -13.56
C ARG A 502 -121.66 67.14 -14.36
N SER A 503 -120.74 66.36 -13.82
CA SER A 503 -119.46 66.03 -14.46
C SER A 503 -119.65 65.43 -15.86
N LYS A 504 -118.89 65.96 -16.83
CA LYS A 504 -118.73 65.34 -18.16
C LYS A 504 -117.62 64.28 -18.09
N PRO A 505 -117.69 63.18 -18.84
CA PRO A 505 -116.68 62.11 -18.83
C PRO A 505 -115.30 62.62 -19.31
N PRO A 506 -114.20 61.96 -18.92
CA PRO A 506 -112.85 62.38 -19.30
C PRO A 506 -112.66 62.25 -20.82
N SER A 507 -112.52 63.39 -21.50
CA SER A 507 -112.29 63.45 -22.94
C SER A 507 -110.89 62.92 -23.26
N GLY A 508 -110.83 61.75 -23.90
CA GLY A 508 -109.59 61.19 -24.40
C GLY A 508 -109.02 62.02 -25.54
N ASN A 509 -108.10 62.94 -25.22
CA ASN A 509 -107.05 63.29 -26.15
C ASN A 509 -105.70 63.34 -25.44
N LYS A 510 -104.66 62.98 -26.19
CA LYS A 510 -103.41 62.46 -25.63
C LYS A 510 -102.61 63.56 -24.95
N ARG A 511 -102.14 63.23 -23.74
CA ARG A 511 -100.95 63.79 -23.05
C ARG A 511 -100.21 64.84 -23.87
N GLU A 512 -100.60 66.10 -23.73
CA GLU A 512 -99.69 67.19 -24.01
C GLU A 512 -98.67 67.19 -22.87
N LEU A 513 -97.63 66.37 -23.06
CA LEU A 513 -96.40 66.49 -22.30
C LEU A 513 -95.95 67.93 -22.46
N LEU A 514 -95.91 68.68 -21.35
CA LEU A 514 -95.27 69.99 -21.33
C LEU A 514 -93.86 69.80 -21.87
N LEU A 515 -93.62 70.30 -23.08
CA LEU A 515 -92.35 70.19 -23.79
C LEU A 515 -91.34 71.21 -23.24
N VAL A 516 -91.16 71.20 -21.92
CA VAL A 516 -89.98 71.75 -21.27
C VAL A 516 -88.83 70.82 -21.63
N LYS A 517 -87.84 71.36 -22.34
CA LYS A 517 -86.79 70.60 -23.02
C LYS A 517 -85.70 70.12 -22.05
N ASP A 518 -86.04 69.16 -21.18
CA ASP A 518 -85.03 68.37 -20.45
C ASP A 518 -84.42 67.30 -21.37
N THR A 519 -83.63 67.77 -22.33
CA THR A 519 -82.76 66.94 -23.17
C THR A 519 -81.35 67.54 -23.21
N ARG A 520 -80.69 67.56 -22.04
CA ARG A 520 -79.23 67.71 -21.92
C ARG A 520 -78.62 66.99 -20.70
N THR A 521 -79.42 66.51 -19.75
CA THR A 521 -78.92 65.92 -18.49
C THR A 521 -78.87 64.40 -18.45
N LYS A 522 -79.62 63.69 -19.31
CA LYS A 522 -79.60 62.21 -19.35
C LYS A 522 -78.37 61.57 -20.01
N SER A 523 -77.56 62.33 -20.74
CA SER A 523 -76.33 61.82 -21.37
C SER A 523 -75.08 61.98 -20.49
N LEU A 524 -75.21 62.43 -19.24
CA LEU A 524 -74.08 62.63 -18.32
C LEU A 524 -74.06 61.63 -17.14
N GLU A 525 -75.20 61.05 -16.78
CA GLU A 525 -75.27 60.02 -15.72
C GLU A 525 -74.88 58.62 -16.23
N GLU A 526 -74.93 58.37 -17.55
CA GLU A 526 -74.52 57.08 -18.15
C GLU A 526 -73.00 57.00 -18.41
N GLU A 527 -72.28 58.14 -18.48
CA GLU A 527 -70.81 58.17 -18.59
C GLU A 527 -70.09 58.01 -17.24
N TYR A 528 -70.79 58.14 -16.11
CA TYR A 528 -70.18 58.02 -14.76
C TYR A 528 -70.24 56.59 -14.18
N PHE A 529 -70.72 55.60 -14.94
CA PHE A 529 -70.88 54.21 -14.50
C PHE A 529 -69.98 53.20 -15.24
N PHE A 530 -69.20 53.63 -16.24
CA PHE A 530 -68.31 52.78 -17.04
C PHE A 530 -66.93 53.43 -17.34
N THR A 531 -66.34 54.11 -16.36
CA THR A 531 -64.91 54.44 -16.28
C THR A 531 -64.40 54.23 -14.86
#